data_AF-A0A974RVB1-F1
#
_entry.id   AF-A0A974RVB1-F1
#
_cell.length_a   1.000
_cell.length_b   1.000
_cell.length_c   1.000
_cell.angle_alpha   90.00
_cell.angle_beta   90.00
_cell.angle_gamma   90.00
#
_symmetry.space_group_name_H-M   'P 1'
#
loop_
_entity.id
_entity.type
_entity.pdbx_description
1 polymer ?
#
loop_
_entity_poly.entity_id
_entity_poly.type
_entity_poly.pdbx_seq_one_letter_code
_entity_poly.pdbx_strand_id
1 'polypeptide(L)'
;MSDPVATRPRPTTAPTYRSHDDKLSEARARSWGLDDVVDAVFFAVAALATVWLAWAVIGAGWHVSPWSVLALVLFWVLLAYLAIPRLHQVLTWLYVPDYFIGRTRTTDGVLGDPVNLAVLGDEDDIHEAMTRAGWARADPITPASSWRIVVSSLTRRSYPAAPVSTLTLFGRGQDFAYQKEVEGNPAQRHHVRFWHTPAGWVLPGGRVVDWLGGATYDRSVGLSTLTGQVTHKIDANIDIERNYVVDDVMWASQEASTEVWPDFFTAYHDRNGGGDRIETDGDLYVLNLHDVVVDDVRSVDLARARALDARASRQRPGGLLVGLALVGLAVLADAVRLLSDSTILLTAQALRDEGVADPEAVAYWVVIGLSSFMTTLLAVLAWASWVGHPRSRTALLTVLTLSALTTAGHITTLGVRHATLVSIAGLALEVLALLALTERPVQRWQRHRKAERRRHRAQQR
;
A
#
# COMPACT_ATOMS: atom_id res chain seq x y z
N MET A 1 23.42 26.00 27.09
CA MET A 1 24.51 25.22 27.71
C MET A 1 23.99 23.82 27.90
N SER A 2 24.42 22.88 27.07
CA SER A 2 24.04 21.47 27.16
C SER A 2 24.54 20.91 28.49
N ASP A 3 23.67 20.24 29.25
CA ASP A 3 24.12 19.47 30.41
C ASP A 3 25.25 18.53 29.97
N PRO A 4 26.37 18.47 30.71
CA PRO A 4 27.49 17.63 30.32
C PRO A 4 27.00 16.19 30.29
N VAL A 5 27.21 15.52 29.16
CA VAL A 5 27.05 14.08 29.00
C VAL A 5 27.57 13.41 30.26
N ALA A 6 26.69 12.74 31.02
CA ALA A 6 27.08 12.05 32.24
C ALA A 6 28.19 11.07 31.88
N THR A 7 29.44 11.45 32.19
CA THR A 7 30.59 10.63 31.88
C THR A 7 30.46 9.37 32.71
N ARG A 8 30.33 8.23 32.05
CA ARG A 8 30.27 6.95 32.75
C ARG A 8 31.55 6.83 33.59
N PRO A 9 31.45 6.65 34.92
CA PRO A 9 32.64 6.60 35.76
C PRO A 9 33.56 5.47 35.30
N ARG A 10 34.87 5.72 35.35
CA ARG A 10 35.87 4.72 34.97
C ARG A 10 35.65 3.46 35.83
N PRO A 11 35.50 2.26 35.23
CA PRO A 11 35.31 1.04 35.99
C PRO A 11 36.46 0.83 36.98
N THR A 12 36.15 0.56 38.24
CA THR A 12 37.13 0.25 39.29
C THR A 12 37.60 -1.20 39.26
N THR A 13 36.93 -2.03 38.47
CA THR A 13 37.26 -3.44 38.24
C THR A 13 37.31 -3.73 36.75
N ALA A 14 38.11 -4.72 36.34
CA ALA A 14 38.12 -5.19 34.96
C ALA A 14 36.69 -5.55 34.52
N PRO A 15 36.20 -5.05 33.37
CA PRO A 15 34.87 -5.36 32.89
C PRO A 15 34.78 -6.85 32.59
N THR A 16 33.99 -7.57 33.37
CA THR A 16 33.61 -8.95 33.05
C THR A 16 32.41 -8.89 32.12
N TYR A 17 32.52 -9.46 30.92
CA TYR A 17 31.36 -9.65 30.04
C TYR A 17 30.35 -10.52 30.79
N ARG A 18 29.22 -9.93 31.21
CA ARG A 18 28.07 -10.68 31.68
C ARG A 18 27.29 -11.06 30.44
N SER A 19 27.45 -12.30 29.97
CA SER A 19 26.49 -12.83 29.00
C SER A 19 25.13 -12.81 29.68
N HIS A 20 24.18 -12.07 29.11
CA HIS A 20 22.80 -12.39 29.38
C HIS A 20 22.54 -13.74 28.69
N ASP A 21 22.35 -14.80 29.46
CA ASP A 21 22.01 -16.15 28.95
C ASP A 21 20.61 -16.22 28.33
N ASP A 22 19.85 -15.13 28.42
CA ASP A 22 18.86 -14.80 27.39
C ASP A 22 19.64 -14.55 26.10
N LYS A 23 20.00 -15.65 25.39
CA LYS A 23 20.05 -15.60 23.94
C LYS A 23 18.84 -14.78 23.56
N LEU A 24 19.05 -13.57 23.06
CA LEU A 24 18.06 -12.85 22.29
C LEU A 24 17.80 -13.77 21.11
N SER A 25 16.94 -14.77 21.31
CA SER A 25 16.53 -15.68 20.27
C SER A 25 16.07 -14.75 19.17
N GLU A 26 16.61 -14.87 17.97
CA GLU A 26 16.14 -14.09 16.81
C GLU A 26 14.59 -14.14 16.71
N ALA A 27 13.98 -15.19 17.27
CA ALA A 27 12.55 -15.36 17.52
C ALA A 27 11.84 -14.22 18.29
N ARG A 28 12.52 -13.40 19.12
CA ARG A 28 11.92 -12.22 19.79
C ARG A 28 12.05 -10.94 18.96
N ALA A 29 13.03 -10.84 18.06
CA ALA A 29 13.24 -9.64 17.25
C ALA A 29 12.24 -9.55 16.08
N ARG A 30 11.79 -10.69 15.55
CA ARG A 30 10.73 -10.80 14.53
C ARG A 30 9.96 -12.12 14.70
N SER A 31 9.02 -12.17 15.65
CA SER A 31 8.19 -13.37 15.83
C SER A 31 7.19 -13.50 14.69
N TRP A 32 7.36 -14.50 13.82
CA TRP A 32 6.35 -14.85 12.82
C TRP A 32 5.11 -15.39 13.55
N GLY A 33 3.98 -14.71 13.42
CA GLY A 33 2.71 -15.27 13.84
C GLY A 33 2.24 -16.33 12.86
N LEU A 34 1.37 -17.26 13.31
CA LEU A 34 0.71 -18.22 12.42
C LEU A 34 -0.05 -17.51 11.29
N ASP A 35 -0.63 -16.34 11.58
CA ASP A 35 -1.30 -15.50 10.58
C ASP A 35 -0.30 -14.99 9.50
N ASP A 36 0.96 -14.69 9.85
CA ASP A 36 2.00 -14.26 8.90
C ASP A 36 2.46 -15.40 7.98
N VAL A 37 2.60 -16.62 8.53
CA VAL A 37 2.94 -17.81 7.74
C VAL A 37 1.85 -18.11 6.72
N VAL A 38 0.58 -18.10 7.15
CA VAL A 38 -0.57 -18.33 6.26
C VAL A 38 -0.60 -17.29 5.14
N ASP A 39 -0.36 -16.02 5.47
CA ASP A 39 -0.30 -14.94 4.50
C ASP A 39 0.85 -15.12 3.48
N ALA A 40 2.02 -15.60 3.92
CA ALA A 40 3.14 -15.91 3.05
C ALA A 40 2.85 -17.08 2.09
N VAL A 41 2.15 -18.12 2.57
CA VAL A 41 1.75 -19.26 1.74
C VAL A 41 0.79 -18.84 0.63
N PHE A 42 -0.28 -18.10 0.95
CA PHE A 42 -1.21 -17.61 -0.07
C PHE A 42 -0.55 -16.69 -1.09
N PHE A 43 0.42 -15.88 -0.65
CA PHE A 43 1.23 -15.09 -1.56
C PHE A 43 2.07 -15.97 -2.50
N ALA A 44 2.76 -16.98 -1.98
CA ALA A 44 3.55 -17.90 -2.81
C ALA A 44 2.69 -18.60 -3.86
N VAL A 45 1.48 -19.04 -3.46
CA VAL A 45 0.49 -19.61 -4.39
C VAL A 45 0.09 -18.60 -5.46
N ALA A 46 -0.26 -17.36 -5.10
CA ALA A 46 -0.65 -16.33 -6.05
C ALA A 46 0.48 -15.98 -7.03
N ALA A 47 1.73 -15.92 -6.54
CA ALA A 47 2.90 -15.69 -7.36
C ALA A 47 3.16 -16.83 -8.36
N LEU A 48 3.10 -18.08 -7.90
CA LEU A 48 3.20 -19.26 -8.77
C LEU A 48 2.08 -19.30 -9.81
N ALA A 49 0.85 -19.00 -9.41
CA ALA A 49 -0.29 -18.92 -10.31
C ALA A 49 -0.14 -17.79 -11.34
N THR A 50 0.47 -16.66 -10.97
CA THR A 50 0.79 -15.55 -11.90
C THR A 50 1.82 -15.98 -12.94
N VAL A 51 2.90 -16.66 -12.53
CA VAL A 51 3.92 -17.21 -13.44
C VAL A 51 3.31 -18.24 -14.38
N TRP A 52 2.48 -19.13 -13.84
CA TRP A 52 1.77 -20.13 -14.65
C TRP A 52 0.79 -19.48 -15.61
N LEU A 53 0.04 -18.47 -15.19
CA LEU A 53 -0.88 -17.71 -16.04
C LEU A 53 -0.13 -17.02 -17.17
N ALA A 54 1.03 -16.42 -16.89
CA ALA A 54 1.88 -15.82 -17.91
C ALA A 54 2.34 -16.88 -18.94
N TRP A 55 2.77 -18.06 -18.47
CA TRP A 55 3.11 -19.18 -19.35
C TRP A 55 1.91 -19.65 -20.18
N ALA A 56 0.72 -19.72 -19.59
CA ALA A 56 -0.51 -20.10 -20.29
C ALA A 56 -0.89 -19.07 -21.36
N VAL A 57 -0.79 -17.77 -21.07
CA VAL A 57 -1.03 -16.70 -22.05
C VAL A 57 -0.03 -16.77 -23.20
N ILE A 58 1.25 -17.02 -22.93
CA ILE A 58 2.28 -17.19 -23.97
C ILE A 58 2.00 -18.45 -24.81
N GLY A 59 1.67 -19.56 -24.15
CA GLY A 59 1.43 -20.87 -24.77
C GLY A 59 0.14 -20.95 -25.59
N ALA A 60 -0.84 -20.08 -25.30
CA ALA A 60 -2.09 -19.97 -26.06
C ALA A 60 -1.84 -19.49 -27.51
N GLY A 61 -0.67 -18.91 -27.78
CA GLY A 61 -0.23 -18.51 -29.11
C GLY A 61 -0.51 -17.04 -29.42
N TRP A 62 0.27 -16.49 -30.35
CA TRP A 62 0.14 -15.10 -30.80
C TRP A 62 -0.73 -15.08 -32.05
N HIS A 63 -2.01 -14.77 -31.88
CA HIS A 63 -2.85 -14.33 -32.97
C HIS A 63 -2.93 -12.82 -32.88
N VAL A 64 -2.24 -12.11 -33.78
CA VAL A 64 -2.24 -10.64 -33.80
C VAL A 64 -3.66 -10.18 -34.11
N SER A 65 -4.40 -9.87 -33.06
CA SER A 65 -5.77 -9.38 -33.10
C SER A 65 -5.83 -8.12 -32.24
N PRO A 66 -6.82 -7.23 -32.44
CA PRO A 66 -7.01 -6.09 -31.53
C PRO A 66 -7.10 -6.52 -30.05
N TRP A 67 -7.64 -7.73 -29.81
CA TRP A 67 -7.75 -8.33 -28.48
C TRP A 67 -6.40 -8.70 -27.87
N SER A 68 -5.38 -9.07 -28.65
CA SER A 68 -4.05 -9.36 -28.11
C SER A 68 -3.34 -8.11 -27.60
N VAL A 69 -3.60 -6.94 -28.21
CA VAL A 69 -3.09 -5.64 -27.70
C VAL A 69 -3.76 -5.29 -26.38
N LEU A 70 -5.08 -5.46 -26.28
CA LEU A 70 -5.81 -5.27 -25.03
C LEU A 70 -5.29 -6.21 -23.92
N ALA A 71 -5.08 -7.49 -24.25
CA ALA A 71 -4.53 -8.46 -23.32
C ALA A 71 -3.11 -8.09 -22.85
N LEU A 72 -2.26 -7.57 -23.75
CA LEU A 72 -0.91 -7.10 -23.39
C LEU A 72 -0.95 -5.88 -22.47
N VAL A 73 -1.82 -4.91 -22.77
CA VAL A 73 -2.01 -3.72 -21.92
C VAL A 73 -2.54 -4.12 -20.56
N LEU A 74 -3.54 -5.01 -20.51
CA LEU A 74 -4.04 -5.57 -19.26
C LEU A 74 -2.91 -6.26 -18.50
N PHE A 75 -2.17 -7.18 -19.12
CA PHE A 75 -1.03 -7.86 -18.51
C PHE A 75 -0.01 -6.87 -17.93
N TRP A 76 0.34 -5.82 -18.66
CA TRP A 76 1.23 -4.76 -18.16
C TRP A 76 0.65 -4.06 -16.92
N VAL A 77 -0.64 -3.69 -16.93
CA VAL A 77 -1.31 -3.11 -15.76
C VAL A 77 -1.23 -4.06 -14.56
N LEU A 78 -1.51 -5.35 -14.77
CA LEU A 78 -1.46 -6.35 -13.70
C LEU A 78 -0.05 -6.50 -13.12
N LEU A 79 0.95 -6.56 -14.01
CA LEU A 79 2.34 -6.71 -13.61
C LEU A 79 2.83 -5.48 -12.83
N ALA A 80 2.60 -4.28 -13.38
CA ALA A 80 3.10 -3.02 -12.84
C ALA A 80 2.36 -2.55 -11.57
N TYR A 81 1.05 -2.78 -11.47
CA TYR A 81 0.23 -2.25 -10.37
C TYR A 81 -0.13 -3.28 -9.29
N LEU A 82 0.06 -4.58 -9.54
CA LEU A 82 -0.27 -5.62 -8.56
C LEU A 82 0.91 -6.55 -8.27
N ALA A 83 1.45 -7.23 -9.27
CA ALA A 83 2.46 -8.27 -9.04
C ALA A 83 3.81 -7.72 -8.55
N ILE A 84 4.39 -6.73 -9.25
CA ILE A 84 5.69 -6.13 -8.86
C ILE A 84 5.60 -5.40 -7.52
N PRO A 85 4.61 -4.51 -7.26
CA PRO A 85 4.45 -3.87 -5.96
C PRO A 85 4.37 -4.87 -4.81
N ARG A 86 3.66 -5.98 -5.04
CA ARG A 86 3.54 -7.02 -4.03
C ARG A 86 4.86 -7.77 -3.78
N LEU A 87 5.61 -8.08 -4.83
CA LEU A 87 6.95 -8.66 -4.69
C LEU A 87 7.85 -7.72 -3.87
N HIS A 88 7.84 -6.42 -4.17
CA HIS A 88 8.57 -5.42 -3.40
C HIS A 88 8.12 -5.39 -1.93
N GLN A 89 6.83 -5.47 -1.61
CA GLN A 89 6.34 -5.51 -0.23
C GLN A 89 6.89 -6.70 0.58
N VAL A 90 7.07 -7.86 -0.06
CA VAL A 90 7.61 -9.05 0.61
C VAL A 90 9.12 -8.90 0.82
N LEU A 91 9.83 -8.44 -0.21
CA LEU A 91 11.26 -8.19 -0.13
C LEU A 91 11.57 -7.11 0.91
N THR A 92 10.91 -5.94 0.82
CA THR A 92 11.12 -4.82 1.74
C THR A 92 10.81 -5.21 3.17
N TRP A 93 9.79 -6.02 3.41
CA TRP A 93 9.56 -6.52 4.76
C TRP A 93 10.70 -7.41 5.29
N LEU A 94 11.38 -8.17 4.42
CA LEU A 94 12.52 -8.99 4.81
C LEU A 94 13.74 -8.11 5.14
N TYR A 95 14.07 -7.14 4.27
CA TYR A 95 15.34 -6.41 4.33
C TYR A 95 15.24 -5.00 4.94
N VAL A 96 14.12 -4.30 4.83
CA VAL A 96 13.94 -2.94 5.37
C VAL A 96 13.57 -3.04 6.85
N PRO A 97 14.40 -2.52 7.77
CA PRO A 97 14.09 -2.51 9.19
C PRO A 97 12.93 -1.57 9.51
N ASP A 98 12.21 -1.79 10.63
CA ASP A 98 11.05 -0.96 11.00
C ASP A 98 11.39 0.26 11.88
N TYR A 99 12.66 0.63 12.03
CA TYR A 99 13.08 1.81 12.79
C TYR A 99 13.12 3.08 11.91
N PHE A 100 13.07 4.25 12.56
CA PHE A 100 13.13 5.55 11.89
C PHE A 100 14.55 5.82 11.38
N ILE A 101 14.67 6.10 10.09
CA ILE A 101 15.95 6.37 9.40
C ILE A 101 15.93 7.69 8.62
N GLY A 102 15.03 8.62 8.96
CA GLY A 102 14.86 9.86 8.20
C GLY A 102 14.30 9.66 6.79
N ARG A 103 13.71 8.49 6.49
CA ARG A 103 13.03 8.22 5.21
C ARG A 103 11.61 7.76 5.44
N THR A 104 10.71 8.26 4.61
CA THR A 104 9.34 7.74 4.51
C THR A 104 9.34 6.38 3.80
N ARG A 105 8.19 5.70 3.77
CA ARG A 105 7.98 4.48 2.98
C ARG A 105 6.76 4.60 2.10
N THR A 106 6.83 4.08 0.89
CA THR A 106 5.65 3.90 0.06
C THR A 106 4.70 2.88 0.70
N THR A 107 3.46 2.81 0.22
CA THR A 107 2.52 1.74 0.60
C THR A 107 3.08 0.34 0.32
N ASP A 108 4.05 0.24 -0.59
CA ASP A 108 4.74 -1.00 -0.94
C ASP A 108 5.93 -1.32 -0.03
N GLY A 109 6.18 -0.51 0.99
CA GLY A 109 7.26 -0.69 1.95
C GLY A 109 8.65 -0.33 1.43
N VAL A 110 8.75 0.13 0.17
CA VAL A 110 10.01 0.65 -0.38
C VAL A 110 10.29 2.01 0.27
N LEU A 111 11.57 2.30 0.49
CA LEU A 111 11.98 3.59 1.02
C LEU A 111 11.59 4.71 0.05
N GLY A 112 10.76 5.63 0.54
CA GLY A 112 10.26 6.77 -0.22
C GLY A 112 11.18 7.98 -0.08
N ASP A 113 10.54 9.13 -0.02
CA ASP A 113 11.21 10.42 0.02
C ASP A 113 11.78 10.70 1.42
N PRO A 114 12.82 11.56 1.51
CA PRO A 114 13.47 11.88 2.77
C PRO A 114 12.57 12.75 3.66
N VAL A 115 12.74 12.60 4.97
CA VAL A 115 12.20 13.54 5.96
C VAL A 115 13.26 14.62 6.12
N ASN A 116 12.96 15.82 5.65
CA ASN A 116 13.90 16.94 5.57
C ASN A 116 13.38 18.21 6.28
N LEU A 117 12.17 18.15 6.85
CA LEU A 117 11.56 19.24 7.61
C LEU A 117 11.01 18.71 8.94
N ALA A 118 11.01 19.54 9.96
CA ALA A 118 10.27 19.33 11.20
C ALA A 118 9.53 20.61 11.58
N VAL A 119 8.46 20.47 12.36
CA VAL A 119 7.67 21.62 12.84
C VAL A 119 7.44 21.52 14.34
N LEU A 120 7.58 22.65 15.01
CA LEU A 120 7.11 22.94 16.36
C LEU A 120 5.90 23.85 16.24
N GLY A 121 4.73 23.38 16.64
CA GLY A 121 3.47 24.04 16.27
C GLY A 121 2.30 23.08 16.23
N ASP A 122 1.10 23.62 16.39
CA ASP A 122 -0.13 22.85 16.36
C ASP A 122 -0.62 22.66 14.90
N GLU A 123 -1.63 21.81 14.66
CA GLU A 123 -2.12 21.54 13.29
C GLU A 123 -2.65 22.82 12.61
N ASP A 124 -3.33 23.66 13.39
CA ASP A 124 -3.97 24.88 12.91
C ASP A 124 -2.91 25.95 12.54
N ASP A 125 -1.79 26.01 13.26
CA ASP A 125 -0.62 26.85 12.90
C ASP A 125 -0.06 26.49 11.52
N ILE A 126 0.12 25.19 11.26
CA ILE A 126 0.62 24.72 9.97
C ILE A 126 -0.38 25.06 8.87
N HIS A 127 -1.67 24.84 9.12
CA HIS A 127 -2.71 25.14 8.15
C HIS A 127 -2.74 26.61 7.75
N GLU A 128 -2.65 27.50 8.74
CA GLU A 128 -2.63 28.93 8.53
C GLU A 128 -1.36 29.39 7.82
N ALA A 129 -0.18 28.96 8.29
CA ALA A 129 1.11 29.32 7.70
C ALA A 129 1.21 28.92 6.22
N MET A 130 0.80 27.69 5.88
CA MET A 130 0.81 27.18 4.50
C MET A 130 -0.20 27.93 3.63
N THR A 131 -1.37 28.29 4.18
CA THR A 131 -2.40 29.05 3.47
C THR A 131 -1.93 30.47 3.17
N ARG A 132 -1.30 31.15 4.14
CA ARG A 132 -0.67 32.48 3.95
C ARG A 132 0.41 32.44 2.86
N ALA A 133 1.20 31.37 2.82
CA ALA A 133 2.22 31.14 1.79
C ALA A 133 1.64 30.75 0.41
N GLY A 134 0.31 30.66 0.27
CA GLY A 134 -0.36 30.38 -1.00
C GLY A 134 -0.32 28.90 -1.42
N TRP A 135 -0.06 27.99 -0.49
CA TRP A 135 -0.10 26.55 -0.77
C TRP A 135 -1.53 26.02 -0.71
N ALA A 136 -1.88 25.17 -1.67
CA ALA A 136 -3.16 24.50 -1.69
C ALA A 136 -3.09 23.16 -0.94
N ARG A 137 -4.02 22.93 -0.01
CA ARG A 137 -4.17 21.61 0.64
C ARG A 137 -4.58 20.58 -0.40
N ALA A 138 -3.88 19.45 -0.43
CA ALA A 138 -4.20 18.34 -1.32
C ALA A 138 -5.50 17.65 -0.87
N ASP A 139 -6.38 17.36 -1.83
CA ASP A 139 -7.58 16.59 -1.57
C ASP A 139 -7.24 15.16 -1.13
N PRO A 140 -8.12 14.49 -0.37
CA PRO A 140 -7.96 13.07 -0.09
C PRO A 140 -8.10 12.24 -1.37
N ILE A 141 -7.39 11.10 -1.43
CA ILE A 141 -7.56 10.13 -2.51
C ILE A 141 -8.95 9.49 -2.37
N THR A 142 -9.85 9.82 -3.29
CA THR A 142 -11.21 9.29 -3.38
C THR A 142 -11.52 8.97 -4.85
N PRO A 143 -12.51 8.11 -5.15
CA PRO A 143 -12.90 7.86 -6.54
C PRO A 143 -13.22 9.14 -7.32
N ALA A 144 -13.82 10.14 -6.65
CA ALA A 144 -14.13 11.44 -7.23
C ALA A 144 -12.88 12.26 -7.56
N SER A 145 -11.92 12.36 -6.62
CA SER A 145 -10.67 13.10 -6.85
C SER A 145 -9.76 12.39 -7.86
N SER A 146 -9.70 11.06 -7.84
CA SER A 146 -8.99 10.27 -8.86
C SER A 146 -9.58 10.46 -10.25
N TRP A 147 -10.91 10.46 -10.39
CA TRP A 147 -11.57 10.77 -11.66
C TRP A 147 -11.27 12.20 -12.11
N ARG A 148 -11.30 13.17 -11.19
CA ARG A 148 -10.94 14.56 -11.47
C ARG A 148 -9.49 14.71 -11.94
N ILE A 149 -8.55 13.95 -11.37
CA ILE A 149 -7.16 13.88 -11.90
C ILE A 149 -7.20 13.41 -13.35
N VAL A 150 -7.82 12.27 -13.64
CA VAL A 150 -7.88 11.70 -15.00
C VAL A 150 -8.44 12.72 -15.99
N VAL A 151 -9.55 13.37 -15.65
CA VAL A 151 -10.16 14.41 -16.49
C VAL A 151 -9.23 15.61 -16.64
N SER A 152 -8.61 16.10 -15.56
CA SER A 152 -7.70 17.25 -15.61
C SER A 152 -6.44 16.97 -16.45
N SER A 153 -5.86 15.77 -16.36
CA SER A 153 -4.72 15.35 -17.16
C SER A 153 -5.07 15.22 -18.65
N LEU A 154 -6.24 14.63 -18.97
CA LEU A 154 -6.72 14.51 -20.36
C LEU A 154 -7.08 15.87 -20.97
N THR A 155 -7.67 16.77 -20.18
CA THR A 155 -8.05 18.12 -20.62
C THR A 155 -6.92 19.14 -20.52
N ARG A 156 -5.73 18.74 -20.03
CA ARG A 156 -4.58 19.60 -19.74
C ARG A 156 -4.93 20.84 -18.89
N ARG A 157 -5.87 20.67 -17.96
CA ARG A 157 -6.29 21.72 -17.03
C ARG A 157 -5.51 21.61 -15.73
N SER A 158 -5.21 22.75 -15.11
CA SER A 158 -4.64 22.78 -13.76
C SER A 158 -5.65 22.22 -12.75
N TYR A 159 -5.13 21.47 -11.78
CA TYR A 159 -5.87 20.99 -10.61
C TYR A 159 -4.99 21.26 -9.38
N PRO A 160 -5.08 22.48 -8.80
CA PRO A 160 -4.19 22.93 -7.72
C PRO A 160 -4.31 22.12 -6.42
N ALA A 161 -5.43 21.44 -6.19
CA ALA A 161 -5.68 20.59 -5.02
C ALA A 161 -5.66 19.08 -5.35
N ALA A 162 -5.03 18.67 -6.46
CA ALA A 162 -4.82 17.26 -6.80
C ALA A 162 -4.30 16.42 -5.62
N PRO A 163 -4.85 15.21 -5.38
CA PRO A 163 -4.36 14.35 -4.32
C PRO A 163 -2.94 13.87 -4.64
N VAL A 164 -2.10 13.75 -3.61
CA VAL A 164 -0.73 13.21 -3.71
C VAL A 164 -0.69 11.75 -3.28
N SER A 165 0.29 11.00 -3.79
CA SER A 165 0.53 9.61 -3.38
C SER A 165 0.77 9.50 -1.87
N THR A 166 0.32 8.39 -1.29
CA THR A 166 0.47 8.12 0.14
C THR A 166 1.90 7.68 0.45
N LEU A 167 2.55 8.42 1.35
CA LEU A 167 3.81 8.05 1.98
C LEU A 167 3.57 7.81 3.46
N THR A 168 4.27 6.84 4.01
CA THR A 168 4.06 6.36 5.36
C THR A 168 5.26 6.67 6.24
N LEU A 169 4.97 7.13 7.45
CA LEU A 169 5.92 7.32 8.54
C LEU A 169 5.26 6.80 9.82
N PHE A 170 6.04 6.21 10.73
CA PHE A 170 5.49 5.60 11.96
C PHE A 170 4.39 4.55 11.71
N GLY A 171 4.41 3.90 10.54
CA GLY A 171 3.41 2.89 10.15
C GLY A 171 2.05 3.44 9.70
N ARG A 172 1.90 4.75 9.54
CA ARG A 172 0.67 5.43 9.08
C ARG A 172 0.94 6.37 7.91
N GLY A 173 -0.08 6.68 7.11
CA GLY A 173 0.02 7.66 6.03
C GLY A 173 0.20 9.09 6.56
N GLN A 174 0.52 10.03 5.67
CA GLN A 174 0.56 11.45 6.01
C GLN A 174 -0.79 11.95 6.54
N ASP A 175 -0.78 12.90 7.47
CA ASP A 175 -2.00 13.52 8.02
C ASP A 175 -2.60 14.49 7.00
N PHE A 176 -1.75 15.29 6.38
CA PHE A 176 -2.09 16.21 5.31
C PHE A 176 -0.89 16.48 4.42
N ALA A 177 -1.19 17.00 3.24
CA ALA A 177 -0.20 17.40 2.26
C ALA A 177 -0.63 18.71 1.59
N TYR A 178 0.36 19.47 1.17
CA TYR A 178 0.22 20.74 0.49
C TYR A 178 0.97 20.71 -0.82
N GLN A 179 0.50 21.53 -1.75
CA GLN A 179 1.13 21.68 -3.04
C GLN A 179 0.96 23.08 -3.59
N LYS A 180 1.96 23.50 -4.37
CA LYS A 180 1.99 24.80 -5.05
C LYS A 180 2.44 24.57 -6.49
N GLU A 181 1.57 24.90 -7.43
CA GLU A 181 1.85 24.73 -8.86
C GLU A 181 2.85 25.79 -9.33
N VAL A 182 3.82 25.37 -10.15
CA VAL A 182 4.77 26.30 -10.78
C VAL A 182 4.07 27.00 -11.95
N GLU A 183 4.14 28.33 -11.99
CA GLU A 183 3.50 29.26 -12.94
C GLU A 183 3.09 28.65 -14.30
N GLY A 184 1.87 28.12 -14.38
CA GLY A 184 1.25 27.64 -15.63
C GLY A 184 1.69 26.26 -16.12
N ASN A 185 2.47 25.50 -15.34
CA ASN A 185 2.89 24.14 -15.67
C ASN A 185 2.33 23.10 -14.68
N PRO A 186 1.22 22.42 -15.03
CA PRO A 186 0.63 21.41 -14.16
C PRO A 186 1.52 20.19 -13.88
N ALA A 187 2.59 19.98 -14.66
CA ALA A 187 3.52 18.86 -14.50
C ALA A 187 4.66 19.16 -13.52
N GLN A 188 4.80 20.42 -13.08
CA GLN A 188 5.83 20.89 -12.16
C GLN A 188 5.19 21.47 -10.90
N ARG A 189 5.50 20.86 -9.76
CA ARG A 189 4.79 21.16 -8.52
C ARG A 189 5.70 21.00 -7.32
N HIS A 190 5.58 21.96 -6.42
CA HIS A 190 6.12 21.90 -5.08
C HIS A 190 5.19 21.08 -4.21
N HIS A 191 5.73 20.21 -3.36
CA HIS A 191 4.93 19.36 -2.47
C HIS A 191 5.57 19.27 -1.09
N VAL A 192 4.75 19.37 -0.06
CA VAL A 192 5.17 19.05 1.30
C VAL A 192 4.11 18.20 2.00
N ARG A 193 4.55 17.16 2.69
CA ARG A 193 3.70 16.23 3.46
C ARG A 193 4.07 16.34 4.92
N PHE A 194 3.08 16.22 5.81
CA PHE A 194 3.28 16.31 7.25
C PHE A 194 2.76 15.07 7.98
N TRP A 195 3.50 14.65 9.00
CA TRP A 195 3.17 13.57 9.92
C TRP A 195 3.35 14.04 11.35
N HIS A 196 2.29 14.01 12.15
CA HIS A 196 2.35 14.17 13.59
C HIS A 196 3.31 13.15 14.24
N THR A 197 4.19 13.63 15.11
CA THR A 197 5.14 12.78 15.84
C THR A 197 4.40 12.03 16.97
N PRO A 198 4.52 10.69 17.09
CA PRO A 198 3.85 9.96 18.16
C PRO A 198 4.28 10.44 19.56
N ALA A 199 3.36 10.43 20.52
CA ALA A 199 3.68 10.85 21.88
C ALA A 199 4.81 10.00 22.49
N GLY A 200 5.81 10.66 23.07
CA GLY A 200 6.99 10.00 23.65
C GLY A 200 8.00 9.50 22.61
N TRP A 201 7.78 9.78 21.32
CA TRP A 201 8.78 9.52 20.30
C TRP A 201 9.93 10.53 20.45
N VAL A 202 11.15 9.99 20.55
CA VAL A 202 12.35 10.80 20.72
C VAL A 202 13.23 10.58 19.50
N LEU A 203 13.64 11.68 18.89
CA LEU A 203 14.52 11.71 17.75
C LEU A 203 16.00 11.57 18.15
N PRO A 204 16.92 11.31 17.19
CA PRO A 204 18.36 11.32 17.46
C PRO A 204 18.80 12.51 18.29
N GLY A 205 19.69 12.27 19.26
CA GLY A 205 20.18 13.30 20.18
C GLY A 205 19.19 13.70 21.29
N GLY A 206 18.08 12.98 21.48
CA GLY A 206 17.11 13.28 22.55
C GLY A 206 16.10 14.36 22.20
N ARG A 207 16.03 14.76 20.92
CA ARG A 207 15.20 15.88 20.45
C ARG A 207 13.74 15.45 20.29
N VAL A 208 12.82 16.42 20.43
CA VAL A 208 11.38 16.21 20.27
C VAL A 208 10.84 17.31 19.37
N VAL A 209 9.94 16.95 18.47
CA VAL A 209 9.22 17.84 17.56
C VAL A 209 7.77 17.40 17.46
N ASP A 210 6.86 18.33 17.17
CA ASP A 210 5.43 18.03 17.08
C ASP A 210 5.10 17.34 15.74
N TRP A 211 5.75 17.77 14.66
CA TRP A 211 5.56 17.20 13.32
C TRP A 211 6.87 16.96 12.60
N LEU A 212 6.84 15.97 11.70
CA LEU A 212 7.86 15.75 10.69
C LEU A 212 7.27 16.01 9.31
N GLY A 213 8.11 16.53 8.42
CA GLY A 213 7.75 16.91 7.07
C GLY A 213 8.72 16.36 6.03
N GLY A 214 8.18 16.13 4.83
CA GLY A 214 8.94 15.74 3.64
C GLY A 214 8.57 16.65 2.49
N ALA A 215 9.48 17.56 2.14
CA ALA A 215 9.37 18.51 1.05
C ALA A 215 10.05 17.94 -0.21
N THR A 216 9.34 17.88 -1.33
CA THR A 216 9.78 17.30 -2.61
C THR A 216 9.26 18.10 -3.80
N TYR A 217 10.11 18.32 -4.80
CA TYR A 217 9.74 19.00 -6.04
C TYR A 217 9.52 17.99 -7.17
N ASP A 218 8.33 17.98 -7.76
CA ASP A 218 8.01 17.16 -8.92
C ASP A 218 8.44 17.89 -10.20
N ARG A 219 9.36 17.31 -10.98
CA ARG A 219 9.90 17.88 -12.23
C ARG A 219 9.13 17.47 -13.48
N SER A 220 8.52 16.28 -13.49
CA SER A 220 7.79 15.75 -14.66
C SER A 220 6.95 14.51 -14.31
N VAL A 221 6.00 14.13 -15.17
CA VAL A 221 5.33 12.82 -15.11
C VAL A 221 6.08 11.80 -15.97
N GLY A 222 6.29 10.59 -15.48
CA GLY A 222 6.98 9.52 -16.21
C GLY A 222 6.62 8.12 -15.71
N LEU A 223 7.36 7.12 -16.19
CA LEU A 223 7.25 5.76 -15.68
C LEU A 223 8.30 5.53 -14.58
N SER A 224 7.89 4.85 -13.51
CA SER A 224 8.82 4.32 -12.51
C SER A 224 9.74 3.30 -13.18
N THR A 225 11.04 3.42 -12.96
CA THR A 225 12.02 2.46 -13.48
C THR A 225 11.98 1.13 -12.73
N LEU A 226 11.37 1.12 -11.53
CA LEU A 226 11.27 -0.05 -10.65
C LEU A 226 9.97 -0.83 -10.90
N THR A 227 8.84 -0.14 -11.03
CA THR A 227 7.52 -0.81 -11.14
C THR A 227 6.90 -0.69 -12.53
N GLY A 228 7.38 0.21 -13.38
CA GLY A 228 6.71 0.56 -14.64
C GLY A 228 5.40 1.33 -14.44
N GLN A 229 5.04 1.71 -13.22
CA GLN A 229 3.85 2.52 -12.94
C GLN A 229 4.03 3.96 -13.43
N VAL A 230 2.94 4.63 -13.75
CA VAL A 230 2.95 6.08 -14.00
C VAL A 230 3.12 6.79 -12.66
N THR A 231 4.18 7.57 -12.54
CA THR A 231 4.54 8.33 -11.33
C THR A 231 5.10 9.69 -11.70
N HIS A 232 5.06 10.62 -10.75
CA HIS A 232 5.86 11.83 -10.85
C HIS A 232 7.34 11.49 -10.64
N LYS A 233 8.18 12.26 -11.32
CA LYS A 233 9.63 12.29 -11.19
C LYS A 233 9.98 13.43 -10.28
N ILE A 234 10.70 13.13 -9.21
CA ILE A 234 11.14 14.12 -8.23
C ILE A 234 12.52 14.65 -8.64
N ASP A 235 12.80 15.91 -8.31
CA ASP A 235 14.12 16.49 -8.49
C ASP A 235 15.16 15.85 -7.56
N ALA A 236 16.39 15.75 -8.04
CA ALA A 236 17.42 15.04 -7.29
C ALA A 236 17.81 15.78 -6.03
N ASN A 237 17.86 17.10 -6.06
CA ASN A 237 18.26 17.89 -4.90
C ASN A 237 17.02 18.26 -4.08
N ILE A 238 16.75 17.48 -3.04
CA ILE A 238 15.60 17.69 -2.16
C ILE A 238 15.79 18.86 -1.19
N ASP A 239 17.03 19.30 -0.98
CA ASP A 239 17.35 20.39 -0.06
C ASP A 239 16.94 21.75 -0.64
N ILE A 240 16.99 21.90 -1.97
CA ILE A 240 16.46 23.08 -2.66
C ILE A 240 14.98 23.25 -2.35
N GLU A 241 14.21 22.16 -2.41
CA GLU A 241 12.79 22.21 -2.11
C GLU A 241 12.51 22.46 -0.63
N ARG A 242 13.27 21.81 0.28
CA ARG A 242 13.19 22.10 1.73
C ARG A 242 13.36 23.59 1.99
N ASN A 243 14.41 24.19 1.40
CA ASN A 243 14.72 25.60 1.57
C ASN A 243 13.60 26.47 1.00
N TYR A 244 13.08 26.14 -0.19
CA TYR A 244 11.94 26.84 -0.78
C TYR A 244 10.71 26.85 0.15
N VAL A 245 10.32 25.71 0.71
CA VAL A 245 9.18 25.62 1.64
C VAL A 245 9.41 26.50 2.87
N VAL A 246 10.60 26.41 3.47
CA VAL A 246 10.95 27.19 4.66
C VAL A 246 10.94 28.68 4.37
N ASP A 247 11.59 29.11 3.29
CA ASP A 247 11.68 30.53 2.92
C ASP A 247 10.30 31.12 2.59
N ASP A 248 9.44 30.36 1.91
CA ASP A 248 8.09 30.79 1.53
C ASP A 248 7.18 30.93 2.76
N VAL A 249 7.27 30.01 3.73
CA VAL A 249 6.55 30.10 5.01
C VAL A 249 7.05 31.29 5.85
N MET A 250 8.37 31.43 5.98
CA MET A 250 9.01 32.53 6.71
C MET A 250 8.70 33.90 6.10
N TRP A 251 8.60 33.96 4.77
CA TRP A 251 8.20 35.18 4.06
C TRP A 251 6.73 35.55 4.32
N ALA A 252 5.84 34.55 4.33
CA ALA A 252 4.41 34.77 4.48
C ALA A 252 3.95 34.96 5.93
N SER A 253 4.69 34.44 6.91
CA SER A 253 4.37 34.50 8.34
C SER A 253 5.55 35.07 9.11
N GLN A 254 5.47 36.33 9.53
CA GLN A 254 6.58 37.01 10.22
C GLN A 254 6.84 36.46 11.63
N GLU A 255 5.85 35.76 12.19
CA GLU A 255 5.90 35.10 13.49
C GLU A 255 6.68 33.77 13.42
N ALA A 256 6.81 33.19 12.21
CA ALA A 256 7.55 31.95 12.03
C ALA A 256 9.05 32.17 12.27
N SER A 257 9.70 31.17 12.84
CA SER A 257 11.16 31.11 12.95
C SER A 257 11.70 29.77 12.51
N THR A 258 12.99 29.70 12.19
CA THR A 258 13.64 28.47 11.73
C THR A 258 14.91 28.20 12.52
N GLU A 259 15.12 26.93 12.89
CA GLU A 259 16.35 26.40 13.44
C GLU A 259 16.87 25.30 12.50
N VAL A 260 18.18 25.25 12.27
CA VAL A 260 18.79 24.17 11.49
C VAL A 260 19.49 23.22 12.43
N TRP A 261 19.18 21.93 12.32
CA TRP A 261 19.91 20.87 13.00
C TRP A 261 20.89 20.23 12.00
N PRO A 262 22.17 20.60 12.06
CA PRO A 262 23.16 20.13 11.10
C PRO A 262 23.47 18.65 11.30
N ASP A 263 23.78 17.94 10.21
CA ASP A 263 24.19 16.53 10.20
C ASP A 263 23.24 15.61 10.98
N PHE A 264 21.95 15.97 11.01
CA PHE A 264 20.96 15.27 11.81
C PHE A 264 20.70 13.87 11.26
N PHE A 265 20.62 13.76 9.94
CA PHE A 265 20.73 12.51 9.20
C PHE A 265 22.09 12.43 8.51
N THR A 266 22.47 11.22 8.11
CA THR A 266 23.64 11.06 7.26
C THR A 266 23.32 11.61 5.87
N ALA A 267 24.15 12.50 5.33
CA ALA A 267 24.08 12.92 3.93
C ALA A 267 24.19 11.70 3.00
N TYR A 268 23.43 11.67 1.90
CA TYR A 268 23.53 10.57 0.94
C TYR A 268 23.14 10.95 -0.48
N HIS A 269 23.66 10.14 -1.40
CA HIS A 269 23.30 10.12 -2.82
C HIS A 269 22.76 8.75 -3.16
N ASP A 270 21.44 8.62 -3.34
CA ASP A 270 20.80 7.33 -3.59
C ASP A 270 19.56 7.49 -4.49
N ARG A 271 18.64 6.52 -4.47
CA ARG A 271 17.34 6.56 -5.14
C ARG A 271 16.16 6.42 -4.18
N ASN A 272 15.01 6.98 -4.57
CA ASN A 272 13.73 6.74 -3.92
C ASN A 272 13.02 5.50 -4.47
N GLY A 273 11.87 5.16 -3.88
CA GLY A 273 11.05 4.02 -4.30
C GLY A 273 10.44 4.11 -5.70
N GLY A 274 10.45 5.31 -6.31
CA GLY A 274 10.11 5.52 -7.72
C GLY A 274 11.27 5.28 -8.68
N GLY A 275 12.50 5.18 -8.15
CA GLY A 275 13.76 5.01 -8.89
C GLY A 275 14.45 6.32 -9.24
N ASP A 276 14.02 7.43 -8.68
CA ASP A 276 14.58 8.77 -8.92
C ASP A 276 15.78 9.02 -8.02
N ARG A 277 16.79 9.75 -8.51
CA ARG A 277 17.95 10.11 -7.71
C ARG A 277 17.55 11.05 -6.59
N ILE A 278 18.18 10.92 -5.43
CA ILE A 278 18.10 11.82 -4.29
C ILE A 278 19.52 12.21 -3.89
N GLU A 279 19.70 13.48 -3.61
CA GLU A 279 20.85 14.13 -3.00
C GLU A 279 20.35 14.99 -1.84
N THR A 280 20.96 14.80 -0.66
CA THR A 280 20.67 15.58 0.54
C THR A 280 21.92 15.77 1.40
N ASP A 281 22.05 16.96 1.97
CA ASP A 281 23.05 17.36 2.97
C ASP A 281 22.87 16.66 4.33
N GLY A 282 21.68 16.09 4.60
CA GLY A 282 21.36 15.43 5.87
C GLY A 282 20.90 16.37 6.97
N ASP A 283 20.79 17.67 6.70
CA ASP A 283 20.31 18.66 7.66
C ASP A 283 18.79 18.58 7.82
N LEU A 284 18.33 18.76 9.06
CA LEU A 284 16.91 18.86 9.38
C LEU A 284 16.57 20.31 9.74
N TYR A 285 15.73 20.95 8.93
CA TYR A 285 15.22 22.28 9.23
C TYR A 285 14.00 22.16 10.13
N VAL A 286 13.95 22.97 11.17
CA VAL A 286 12.87 22.98 12.17
C VAL A 286 12.18 24.33 12.12
N LEU A 287 10.96 24.34 11.59
CA LEU A 287 10.09 25.51 11.59
C LEU A 287 9.37 25.59 12.94
N ASN A 288 9.47 26.74 13.61
CA ASN A 288 8.66 27.04 14.77
C ASN A 288 7.52 27.97 14.37
N LEU A 289 6.29 27.48 14.54
CA LEU A 289 5.05 28.10 14.12
C LEU A 289 4.08 28.37 15.29
N HIS A 290 4.46 28.12 16.55
CA HIS A 290 3.57 28.24 17.72
C HIS A 290 2.86 29.60 17.88
N ASP A 291 3.39 30.65 17.26
CA ASP A 291 2.85 32.01 17.37
C ASP A 291 2.07 32.44 16.12
N VAL A 292 1.83 31.54 15.15
CA VAL A 292 1.10 31.84 13.91
C VAL A 292 -0.41 32.00 14.17
N VAL A 293 -0.98 31.14 15.03
CA VAL A 293 -2.36 31.22 15.52
C VAL A 293 -2.37 31.47 17.03
N VAL A 294 -2.98 32.58 17.44
CA VAL A 294 -3.07 32.97 18.86
C VAL A 294 -4.17 32.14 19.57
N ASP A 295 -3.87 31.59 20.74
CA ASP A 295 -4.76 30.80 21.63
C ASP A 295 -5.06 29.35 21.20
N ASP A 296 -4.14 28.64 20.53
CA ASP A 296 -4.31 27.21 20.26
C ASP A 296 -4.13 26.34 21.52
N VAL A 297 -4.94 25.28 21.64
CA VAL A 297 -5.02 24.42 22.83
C VAL A 297 -4.47 23.03 22.51
N ARG A 298 -3.16 22.84 22.76
CA ARG A 298 -2.39 21.57 22.66
C ARG A 298 -3.07 20.27 23.12
N SER A 299 -4.07 20.35 24.00
CA SER A 299 -4.82 19.17 24.49
C SER A 299 -5.81 18.60 23.45
N VAL A 300 -6.25 19.42 22.49
CA VAL A 300 -7.13 19.02 21.40
C VAL A 300 -6.37 18.19 20.37
N ASP A 301 -5.09 18.49 20.12
CA ASP A 301 -4.27 17.83 19.11
C ASP A 301 -3.96 16.37 19.44
N LEU A 302 -3.61 16.09 20.69
CA LEU A 302 -3.36 14.72 21.14
C LEU A 302 -4.62 13.85 21.06
N ALA A 303 -5.79 14.43 21.29
CA ALA A 303 -7.07 13.76 21.11
C ALA A 303 -7.44 13.60 19.63
N ARG A 304 -7.17 14.62 18.81
CA ARG A 304 -7.41 14.65 17.36
C ARG A 304 -6.49 13.66 16.63
N ALA A 305 -5.19 13.62 16.93
CA ALA A 305 -4.23 12.66 16.41
C ALA A 305 -4.62 11.21 16.73
N ARG A 306 -5.03 10.93 17.98
CA ARG A 306 -5.58 9.61 18.36
C ARG A 306 -6.86 9.27 17.60
N ALA A 307 -7.73 10.26 17.34
CA ALA A 307 -8.95 10.07 16.57
C ALA A 307 -8.65 9.82 15.08
N LEU A 308 -7.63 10.48 14.51
CA LEU A 308 -7.16 10.27 13.14
C LEU A 308 -6.56 8.86 12.98
N ASP A 309 -5.69 8.42 13.90
CA ASP A 309 -5.17 7.05 13.92
C ASP A 309 -6.28 6.00 14.03
N ALA A 310 -7.28 6.26 14.87
CA ALA A 310 -8.44 5.40 15.02
C ALA A 310 -9.33 5.38 13.77
N ARG A 311 -9.43 6.49 13.03
CA ARG A 311 -10.18 6.56 11.75
C ARG A 311 -9.43 5.88 10.62
N ALA A 312 -8.13 6.12 10.47
CA ALA A 312 -7.28 5.51 9.45
C ALA A 312 -7.27 3.98 9.56
N SER A 313 -7.17 3.45 10.79
CA SER A 313 -7.25 2.01 11.04
C SER A 313 -8.63 1.38 10.78
N ARG A 314 -9.70 2.20 10.68
CA ARG A 314 -11.07 1.75 10.38
C ARG A 314 -11.42 1.83 8.89
N GLN A 315 -10.79 2.70 8.13
CA GLN A 315 -11.01 2.80 6.68
C GLN A 315 -10.65 1.47 6.00
N ARG A 316 -11.48 1.08 5.03
CA ARG A 316 -11.29 -0.18 4.29
C ARG A 316 -10.15 0.03 3.28
N PRO A 317 -9.12 -0.83 3.28
CA PRO A 317 -8.04 -0.69 2.31
C PRO A 317 -8.52 -0.83 0.87
N GLY A 318 -7.94 -0.07 -0.06
CA GLY A 318 -8.28 -0.14 -1.49
C GLY A 318 -8.13 -1.55 -2.07
N GLY A 319 -7.07 -2.29 -1.69
CA GLY A 319 -6.87 -3.68 -2.11
C GLY A 319 -8.01 -4.62 -1.72
N LEU A 320 -8.72 -4.37 -0.62
CA LEU A 320 -9.92 -5.14 -0.26
C LEU A 320 -11.06 -4.88 -1.25
N LEU A 321 -11.31 -3.62 -1.59
CA LEU A 321 -12.35 -3.25 -2.56
C LEU A 321 -12.08 -3.85 -3.94
N VAL A 322 -10.84 -3.67 -4.43
CA VAL A 322 -10.39 -4.22 -5.71
C VAL A 322 -10.49 -5.74 -5.70
N GLY A 323 -9.99 -6.40 -4.64
CA GLY A 323 -10.07 -7.85 -4.49
C GLY A 323 -11.50 -8.38 -4.53
N LEU A 324 -12.44 -7.73 -3.84
CA LEU A 324 -13.85 -8.14 -3.84
C LEU A 324 -14.52 -7.91 -5.20
N ALA A 325 -14.21 -6.81 -5.89
CA ALA A 325 -14.70 -6.57 -7.24
C ALA A 325 -14.18 -7.63 -8.23
N LEU A 326 -12.90 -7.99 -8.14
CA LEU A 326 -12.28 -9.04 -8.94
C LEU A 326 -12.91 -10.42 -8.67
N VAL A 327 -13.21 -10.76 -7.41
CA VAL A 327 -13.96 -11.99 -7.09
C VAL A 327 -15.34 -11.98 -7.74
N GLY A 328 -16.06 -10.85 -7.70
CA GLY A 328 -17.35 -10.71 -8.37
C GLY A 328 -17.26 -10.91 -9.88
N LEU A 329 -16.24 -10.35 -10.52
CA LEU A 329 -15.99 -10.54 -11.95
C LEU A 329 -15.58 -11.99 -12.29
N ALA A 330 -14.77 -12.63 -11.44
CA ALA A 330 -14.37 -14.03 -11.61
C ALA A 330 -15.59 -14.96 -11.55
N VAL A 331 -16.49 -14.72 -10.59
CA VAL A 331 -17.77 -15.44 -10.47
C VAL A 331 -18.63 -15.27 -11.73
N LEU A 332 -18.69 -14.06 -12.30
CA LEU A 332 -19.41 -13.83 -13.55
C LEU A 332 -18.76 -14.56 -14.73
N ALA A 333 -17.43 -14.58 -14.82
CA ALA A 333 -16.70 -15.31 -15.85
C ALA A 333 -16.95 -16.83 -15.74
N ASP A 334 -16.98 -17.38 -14.53
CA ASP A 334 -17.30 -18.79 -14.31
C ASP A 334 -18.75 -19.12 -14.70
N ALA A 335 -19.70 -18.23 -14.38
CA ALA A 335 -21.09 -18.38 -14.81
C ALA A 335 -21.23 -18.41 -16.35
N VAL A 336 -20.46 -17.57 -17.08
CA VAL A 336 -20.43 -17.58 -18.55
C VAL A 336 -19.79 -18.86 -19.09
N ARG A 337 -18.72 -19.36 -18.44
CA ARG A 337 -18.06 -20.61 -18.83
C ARG A 337 -19.02 -21.79 -18.80
N LEU A 338 -19.87 -21.87 -17.78
CA LEU A 338 -20.91 -22.91 -17.62
C LEU A 338 -21.94 -22.92 -18.76
N LEU A 339 -22.13 -21.79 -19.46
CA LEU A 339 -23.04 -21.70 -20.60
C LEU A 339 -22.41 -22.18 -21.93
N SER A 340 -21.09 -22.42 -21.98
CA SER A 340 -20.32 -22.62 -23.22
C SER A 340 -19.89 -24.08 -23.50
N ASP A 341 -20.59 -25.05 -22.90
CA ASP A 341 -19.87 -26.05 -22.11
C ASP A 341 -19.23 -27.26 -22.82
N SER A 342 -17.96 -27.51 -22.47
CA SER A 342 -17.20 -28.76 -22.69
C SER A 342 -17.09 -29.62 -21.41
N THR A 343 -17.45 -29.09 -20.24
CA THR A 343 -17.33 -29.73 -18.91
C THR A 343 -18.46 -30.71 -18.63
N ILE A 344 -19.72 -30.32 -18.93
CA ILE A 344 -20.88 -31.23 -18.90
C ILE A 344 -20.63 -32.41 -19.83
N LEU A 345 -20.04 -32.20 -21.01
CA LEU A 345 -19.73 -33.27 -21.96
C LEU A 345 -18.71 -34.26 -21.38
N LEU A 346 -17.60 -33.79 -20.81
CA LEU A 346 -16.59 -34.63 -20.17
C LEU A 346 -17.14 -35.38 -18.95
N THR A 347 -17.97 -34.71 -18.13
CA THR A 347 -18.59 -35.31 -16.95
C THR A 347 -19.62 -36.37 -17.34
N ALA A 348 -20.43 -36.11 -18.37
CA ALA A 348 -21.38 -37.07 -18.91
C ALA A 348 -20.67 -38.28 -19.53
N GLN A 349 -19.49 -38.11 -20.13
CA GLN A 349 -18.67 -39.22 -20.61
C GLN A 349 -18.16 -40.08 -19.46
N ALA A 350 -17.59 -39.48 -18.41
CA ALA A 350 -17.15 -40.23 -17.24
C ALA A 350 -18.30 -41.00 -16.56
N LEU A 351 -19.48 -40.39 -16.43
CA LEU A 351 -20.67 -41.04 -15.88
C LEU A 351 -21.21 -42.16 -16.79
N ARG A 352 -21.07 -42.01 -18.12
CA ARG A 352 -21.38 -43.09 -19.09
C ARG A 352 -20.48 -44.29 -18.87
N ASP A 353 -19.18 -44.07 -18.68
CA ASP A 353 -18.20 -45.14 -18.49
C ASP A 353 -18.44 -45.92 -17.19
N GLU A 354 -19.02 -45.27 -16.16
CA GLU A 354 -19.44 -45.92 -14.91
C GLU A 354 -20.84 -46.55 -14.96
N GLY A 355 -21.54 -46.49 -16.09
CA GLY A 355 -22.85 -47.12 -16.26
C GLY A 355 -24.02 -46.39 -15.58
N VAL A 356 -23.88 -45.09 -15.31
CA VAL A 356 -24.94 -44.26 -14.71
C VAL A 356 -26.09 -44.06 -15.71
N ALA A 357 -27.33 -44.28 -15.26
CA ALA A 357 -28.52 -44.02 -16.05
C ALA A 357 -28.76 -42.50 -16.22
N ASP A 358 -29.11 -42.08 -17.43
CA ASP A 358 -29.27 -40.66 -17.82
C ASP A 358 -28.06 -39.76 -17.46
N PRO A 359 -26.87 -40.08 -17.98
CA PRO A 359 -25.61 -39.46 -17.56
C PRO A 359 -25.54 -37.97 -17.95
N GLU A 360 -26.29 -37.54 -18.97
CA GLU A 360 -26.33 -36.14 -19.42
C GLU A 360 -27.12 -35.27 -18.45
N ALA A 361 -28.30 -35.72 -18.00
CA ALA A 361 -29.08 -35.00 -16.99
C ALA A 361 -28.35 -34.98 -15.63
N VAL A 362 -27.74 -36.11 -15.23
CA VAL A 362 -26.98 -36.18 -13.98
C VAL A 362 -25.76 -35.25 -14.04
N ALA A 363 -24.98 -35.27 -15.13
CA ALA A 363 -23.86 -34.35 -15.31
C ALA A 363 -24.28 -32.88 -15.22
N TYR A 364 -25.38 -32.51 -15.89
CA TYR A 364 -25.91 -31.15 -15.87
C TYR A 364 -26.22 -30.67 -14.44
N TRP A 365 -27.00 -31.44 -13.69
CA TRP A 365 -27.38 -31.07 -12.32
C TRP A 365 -26.19 -31.06 -11.35
N VAL A 366 -25.25 -32.00 -11.51
CA VAL A 366 -24.03 -32.06 -10.69
C VAL A 366 -23.15 -30.83 -10.94
N VAL A 367 -22.86 -30.51 -12.20
CA VAL A 367 -22.00 -29.38 -12.58
C VAL A 367 -22.64 -28.06 -12.12
N ILE A 368 -23.93 -27.84 -12.41
CA ILE A 368 -24.61 -26.61 -12.02
C ILE A 368 -24.77 -26.50 -10.51
N GLY A 369 -25.09 -27.61 -9.82
CA GLY A 369 -25.21 -27.63 -8.37
C GLY A 369 -23.90 -27.26 -7.68
N LEU A 370 -22.79 -27.87 -8.11
CA LEU A 370 -21.46 -27.61 -7.57
C LEU A 370 -21.02 -26.16 -7.85
N SER A 371 -21.21 -25.67 -9.08
CA SER A 371 -20.87 -24.29 -9.43
C SER A 371 -21.72 -23.26 -8.69
N SER A 372 -23.03 -23.47 -8.59
CA SER A 372 -23.93 -22.58 -7.84
C SER A 372 -23.55 -22.53 -6.36
N PHE A 373 -23.20 -23.68 -5.77
CA PHE A 373 -22.68 -23.75 -4.41
C PHE A 373 -21.37 -22.98 -4.26
N MET A 374 -20.40 -23.18 -5.17
CA MET A 374 -19.12 -22.49 -5.15
C MET A 374 -19.26 -20.98 -5.29
N THR A 375 -20.08 -20.51 -6.24
CA THR A 375 -20.43 -19.11 -6.43
C THR A 375 -21.04 -18.49 -5.17
N THR A 376 -22.02 -19.18 -4.58
CA THR A 376 -22.68 -18.71 -3.35
C THR A 376 -21.70 -18.62 -2.19
N LEU A 377 -20.84 -19.63 -2.05
CA LEU A 377 -19.79 -19.66 -1.02
C LEU A 377 -18.81 -18.49 -1.18
N LEU A 378 -18.33 -18.23 -2.41
CA LEU A 378 -17.46 -17.09 -2.70
C LEU A 378 -18.14 -15.75 -2.38
N ALA A 379 -19.41 -15.58 -2.76
CA ALA A 379 -20.17 -14.36 -2.47
C ALA A 379 -20.36 -14.14 -0.97
N VAL A 380 -20.69 -15.18 -0.21
CA VAL A 380 -20.83 -15.12 1.25
C VAL A 380 -19.50 -14.80 1.93
N LEU A 381 -18.40 -15.42 1.49
CA LEU A 381 -17.07 -15.17 2.04
C LEU A 381 -16.53 -13.78 1.68
N ALA A 382 -16.84 -13.28 0.47
CA ALA A 382 -16.57 -11.92 0.03
C ALA A 382 -17.30 -10.91 0.93
N TRP A 383 -18.60 -11.12 1.15
CA TRP A 383 -19.40 -10.30 2.07
C TRP A 383 -18.90 -10.35 3.51
N ALA A 384 -18.60 -11.54 4.04
CA ALA A 384 -18.06 -11.68 5.39
C ALA A 384 -16.68 -10.97 5.53
N SER A 385 -15.87 -10.97 4.47
CA SER A 385 -14.59 -10.27 4.43
C SER A 385 -14.76 -8.75 4.39
N TRP A 386 -15.75 -8.26 3.66
CA TRP A 386 -16.17 -6.86 3.68
C TRP A 386 -16.59 -6.35 5.08
N VAL A 387 -17.30 -7.19 5.83
CA VAL A 387 -17.73 -6.90 7.22
C VAL A 387 -16.56 -6.98 8.23
N GLY A 388 -15.42 -7.55 7.83
CA GLY A 388 -14.24 -7.74 8.68
C GLY A 388 -14.41 -8.88 9.67
N HIS A 389 -14.91 -10.03 9.21
CA HIS A 389 -14.94 -11.25 10.01
C HIS A 389 -13.52 -11.87 10.09
N PRO A 390 -13.04 -12.27 11.29
CA PRO A 390 -11.62 -12.57 11.52
C PRO A 390 -11.07 -13.80 10.78
N ARG A 391 -11.92 -14.65 10.21
CA ARG A 391 -11.55 -15.86 9.46
C ARG A 391 -12.07 -15.87 8.02
N SER A 392 -12.90 -14.90 7.63
CA SER A 392 -13.54 -14.94 6.32
C SER A 392 -12.53 -14.70 5.20
N ARG A 393 -11.53 -13.83 5.42
CA ARG A 393 -10.48 -13.57 4.43
C ARG A 393 -9.65 -14.82 4.15
N THR A 394 -9.20 -15.53 5.18
CA THR A 394 -8.42 -16.76 5.00
C THR A 394 -9.24 -17.85 4.32
N ALA A 395 -10.53 -17.98 4.67
CA ALA A 395 -11.44 -18.89 3.99
C ALA A 395 -11.67 -18.49 2.53
N LEU A 396 -11.87 -17.19 2.25
CA LEU A 396 -12.02 -16.65 0.90
C LEU A 396 -10.79 -16.95 0.05
N LEU A 397 -9.59 -16.69 0.57
CA LEU A 397 -8.33 -17.02 -0.09
C LEU A 397 -8.21 -18.52 -0.38
N THR A 398 -8.60 -19.38 0.57
CA THR A 398 -8.58 -20.84 0.40
C THR A 398 -9.48 -21.28 -0.75
N VAL A 399 -10.74 -20.83 -0.75
CA VAL A 399 -11.73 -21.19 -1.78
C VAL A 399 -11.31 -20.64 -3.14
N LEU A 400 -10.83 -19.40 -3.18
CA LEU A 400 -10.35 -18.76 -4.41
C LEU A 400 -9.11 -19.46 -4.98
N THR A 401 -8.18 -19.92 -4.13
CA THR A 401 -7.05 -20.74 -4.54
C THR A 401 -7.50 -22.07 -5.15
N LEU A 402 -8.44 -22.77 -4.51
CA LEU A 402 -8.98 -24.03 -5.05
C LEU A 402 -9.68 -23.82 -6.39
N SER A 403 -10.42 -22.72 -6.53
CA SER A 403 -11.05 -22.31 -7.79
C SER A 403 -10.00 -22.09 -8.89
N ALA A 404 -8.97 -21.28 -8.60
CA ALA A 404 -7.87 -21.01 -9.54
C ALA A 404 -7.12 -22.27 -9.97
N LEU A 405 -6.84 -23.18 -9.04
CA LEU A 405 -6.21 -24.47 -9.35
C LEU A 405 -7.10 -25.35 -10.24
N THR A 406 -8.41 -25.33 -10.01
CA THR A 406 -9.39 -26.07 -10.82
C THR A 406 -9.42 -25.50 -12.24
N THR A 407 -9.52 -24.18 -12.38
CA THR A 407 -9.50 -23.48 -13.69
C THR A 407 -8.19 -23.73 -14.44
N ALA A 408 -7.05 -23.64 -13.76
CA ALA A 408 -5.74 -23.94 -14.34
C ALA A 408 -5.65 -25.41 -14.78
N GLY A 409 -6.14 -26.34 -13.97
CA GLY A 409 -6.23 -27.76 -14.31
C GLY A 409 -7.02 -28.01 -15.58
N HIS A 410 -8.20 -27.39 -15.72
CA HIS A 410 -9.00 -27.48 -16.94
C HIS A 410 -8.27 -26.97 -18.18
N ILE A 411 -7.56 -25.84 -18.07
CA ILE A 411 -6.74 -25.30 -19.15
C ILE A 411 -5.60 -26.26 -19.52
N THR A 412 -4.96 -26.89 -18.54
CA THR A 412 -3.93 -27.91 -18.78
C THR A 412 -4.50 -29.14 -19.49
N THR A 413 -5.67 -29.64 -19.07
CA THR A 413 -6.28 -30.84 -19.67
C THR A 413 -6.73 -30.62 -21.11
N LEU A 414 -7.27 -29.43 -21.43
CA LEU A 414 -7.67 -29.06 -22.79
C LEU A 414 -6.46 -28.70 -23.68
N GLY A 415 -5.30 -28.46 -23.06
CA GLY A 415 -4.13 -27.91 -23.69
C GLY A 415 -4.24 -26.39 -23.83
N VAL A 416 -3.14 -25.71 -23.50
CA VAL A 416 -3.07 -24.23 -23.43
C VAL A 416 -3.50 -23.55 -24.74
N ARG A 417 -3.23 -24.16 -25.89
CA ARG A 417 -3.62 -23.65 -27.22
C ARG A 417 -5.13 -23.64 -27.47
N HIS A 418 -5.89 -24.46 -26.75
CA HIS A 418 -7.35 -24.55 -26.87
C HIS A 418 -8.08 -23.85 -25.73
N ALA A 419 -7.35 -23.14 -24.87
CA ALA A 419 -7.93 -22.39 -23.76
C ALA A 419 -8.81 -21.25 -24.30
N THR A 420 -10.06 -21.19 -23.83
CA THR A 420 -10.97 -20.11 -24.21
C THR A 420 -10.54 -18.79 -23.55
N LEU A 421 -10.88 -17.67 -24.19
CA LEU A 421 -10.63 -16.34 -23.62
C LEU A 421 -11.33 -16.16 -22.28
N VAL A 422 -12.51 -16.76 -22.09
CA VAL A 422 -13.25 -16.73 -20.81
C VAL A 422 -12.50 -17.49 -19.71
N SER A 423 -11.93 -18.66 -20.00
CA SER A 423 -11.16 -19.42 -19.01
C SER A 423 -9.88 -18.70 -18.60
N ILE A 424 -9.15 -18.11 -19.57
CA ILE A 424 -7.93 -17.34 -19.29
C ILE A 424 -8.28 -16.07 -18.49
N ALA A 425 -9.32 -15.34 -18.89
CA ALA A 425 -9.78 -14.15 -18.20
C ALA A 425 -10.28 -14.46 -16.78
N GLY A 426 -11.04 -15.55 -16.61
CA GLY A 426 -11.50 -16.03 -15.31
C GLY A 426 -10.35 -16.32 -14.36
N LEU A 427 -9.37 -17.12 -14.82
CA LEU A 427 -8.18 -17.40 -14.02
C LEU A 427 -7.38 -16.13 -13.69
N ALA A 428 -7.25 -15.21 -14.65
CA ALA A 428 -6.61 -13.93 -14.41
C ALA A 428 -7.31 -13.18 -13.27
N LEU A 429 -8.65 -13.04 -13.32
CA LEU A 429 -9.42 -12.37 -12.26
C LEU A 429 -9.22 -13.03 -10.89
N GLU A 430 -9.18 -14.36 -10.82
CA GLU A 430 -8.94 -15.11 -9.58
C GLU A 430 -7.53 -14.86 -9.02
N VAL A 431 -6.50 -14.93 -9.86
CA VAL A 431 -5.10 -14.67 -9.47
C VAL A 431 -4.93 -13.22 -8.98
N LEU A 432 -5.57 -12.27 -9.63
CA LEU A 432 -5.54 -10.86 -9.22
C LEU A 432 -6.27 -10.63 -7.90
N ALA A 433 -7.41 -11.28 -7.71
CA ALA A 433 -8.11 -11.25 -6.44
C ALA A 433 -7.25 -11.82 -5.32
N LEU A 434 -6.50 -12.90 -5.54
CA LEU A 434 -5.54 -13.45 -4.58
C LEU A 434 -4.44 -12.43 -4.25
N LEU A 435 -3.85 -11.77 -5.25
CA LEU A 435 -2.81 -10.74 -5.03
C LEU A 435 -3.36 -9.55 -4.21
N ALA A 436 -4.51 -9.01 -4.60
CA ALA A 436 -5.12 -7.85 -3.93
C ALA A 436 -5.55 -8.18 -2.48
N LEU A 437 -6.15 -9.35 -2.25
CA LEU A 437 -6.59 -9.78 -0.92
C LEU A 437 -5.42 -10.21 -0.03
N THR A 438 -4.25 -10.54 -0.60
CA THR A 438 -3.04 -10.86 0.18
C THR A 438 -2.25 -9.61 0.60
N GLU A 439 -2.60 -8.41 0.15
CA GLU A 439 -1.90 -7.17 0.50
C GLU A 439 -1.81 -6.87 2.01
N ARG A 440 -0.70 -6.25 2.45
CA ARG A 440 -0.44 -5.93 3.86
C ARG A 440 -1.47 -5.00 4.50
N PRO A 441 -1.93 -3.91 3.84
CA PRO A 441 -2.99 -3.08 4.39
C PRO A 441 -4.26 -3.88 4.70
N VAL A 442 -4.64 -4.83 3.83
CA VAL A 442 -5.79 -5.72 4.03
C VAL A 442 -5.59 -6.62 5.26
N GLN A 443 -4.39 -7.19 5.42
CA GLN A 443 -4.03 -8.00 6.58
C GLN A 443 -4.09 -7.20 7.88
N ARG A 444 -3.45 -6.03 7.92
CA ARG A 444 -3.42 -5.14 9.10
C ARG A 444 -4.82 -4.73 9.52
N TRP A 445 -5.67 -4.34 8.56
CA TRP A 445 -7.06 -3.99 8.82
C TRP A 445 -7.85 -5.16 9.44
N GLN A 446 -7.75 -6.36 8.88
CA GLN A 446 -8.42 -7.55 9.44
C GLN A 446 -7.92 -7.88 10.85
N ARG A 447 -6.62 -7.77 11.12
CA ARG A 447 -6.04 -7.98 12.46
C ARG A 447 -6.56 -6.95 13.46
N HIS A 448 -6.63 -5.68 13.05
CA HIS A 448 -7.19 -4.62 13.88
C HIS A 448 -8.67 -4.88 14.21
N ARG A 449 -9.48 -5.26 13.23
CA ARG A 449 -10.90 -5.64 13.42
C ARG A 449 -11.07 -6.87 14.33
N LYS A 450 -10.20 -7.88 14.20
CA LYS A 450 -10.14 -9.05 15.08
C LYS A 450 -9.82 -8.64 16.53
N ALA A 451 -8.86 -7.74 16.72
CA ALA A 451 -8.49 -7.22 18.04
C ALA A 451 -9.61 -6.37 18.67
N GLU A 452 -10.25 -5.48 17.91
CA GLU A 452 -11.37 -4.65 18.36
C GLU A 452 -12.55 -5.52 18.83
N ARG A 453 -12.93 -6.54 18.05
CA ARG A 453 -14.00 -7.48 18.44
C ARG A 453 -13.65 -8.29 19.69
N ARG A 454 -12.38 -8.69 19.86
CA ARG A 454 -11.91 -9.40 21.06
C ARG A 454 -12.00 -8.51 22.30
N ARG A 455 -11.61 -7.23 22.19
CA ARG A 455 -11.74 -6.24 23.26
C ARG A 455 -13.20 -6.03 23.65
N HIS A 456 -14.08 -5.85 22.67
CA HIS A 456 -15.52 -5.70 22.92
C HIS A 456 -16.13 -6.92 23.64
N ARG A 457 -15.75 -8.14 23.24
CA ARG A 457 -16.18 -9.37 23.92
C ARG A 457 -15.64 -9.49 25.34
N ALA A 458 -14.43 -9.00 25.60
CA ALA A 458 -13.83 -9.00 26.93
C ALA A 458 -14.47 -7.95 27.86
N GLN A 459 -14.98 -6.83 27.32
CA GLN A 459 -15.70 -5.81 28.08
C GLN A 459 -17.16 -6.20 28.40
N GLN A 460 -17.71 -7.17 27.67
CA GLN A 460 -19.07 -7.70 27.87
C GLN A 460 -19.11 -8.92 28.79
N ARG A 461 -17.95 -9.44 29.20
CA ARG A 461 -17.80 -10.52 30.19
C ARG A 461 -17.35 -9.92 31.51
#